data_AF-A0A485MKC7-F1
#
_entry.id   AF-A0A485MKC7-F1
#
_cell.length_a   1.000
_cell.length_b   1.000
_cell.length_c   1.000
_cell.angle_alpha   90.00
_cell.angle_beta   90.00
_cell.angle_gamma   90.00
#
_symmetry.space_group_name_H-M   'P 1'
#
loop_
_entity.id
_entity.type
_entity.pdbx_description
1 polymer ?
#
loop_
_entity_poly.entity_id
_entity_poly.type
_entity_poly.pdbx_seq_one_letter_code
_entity_poly.pdbx_strand_id
1 'polypeptide(L)'
;MACLSSSQLQKFQEDGFLVLDEFLSADECVAMQQRIGELVANMDVPLHCRTIFSTQDEQLKVLDNRDYFWNSGDKIRFFFEKGVFDEKGDFLVPPEKSVNKIGHALHAHDPVFRSVTHSPKVQALAKSLGLQMPVVVQSMYIFKQPHLGGEVTPHQDATFLYTEPLGRLLGIWIALEDATLENGCLWFIPGSHTSGVSRRLIRAPAGSIPVTSFLGSEPARDNSLFVPTPVRRE
;
A
#
# COMPACT_ATOMS: atom_id res chain seq x y z
N MET A 1 -15.91 -15.50 11.12
CA MET A 1 -16.41 -16.20 9.90
C MET A 1 -15.52 -15.79 8.73
N ALA A 2 -14.89 -16.72 8.00
CA ALA A 2 -13.94 -16.36 6.93
C ALA A 2 -14.53 -16.40 5.50
N CYS A 3 -15.79 -16.83 5.35
CA CYS A 3 -16.49 -16.91 4.06
C CYS A 3 -17.53 -15.79 3.99
N LEU A 4 -17.61 -15.10 2.86
CA LEU A 4 -18.61 -14.05 2.64
C LEU A 4 -20.01 -14.65 2.49
N SER A 5 -20.98 -14.01 3.14
CA SER A 5 -22.40 -14.22 2.86
C SER A 5 -22.80 -13.66 1.48
N SER A 6 -23.93 -14.11 0.93
CA SER A 6 -24.43 -13.59 -0.35
C SER A 6 -24.67 -12.08 -0.33
N SER A 7 -25.15 -11.52 0.79
CA SER A 7 -25.36 -10.08 0.95
C SER A 7 -24.04 -9.30 0.99
N GLN A 8 -23.01 -9.83 1.66
CA GLN A 8 -21.67 -9.23 1.65
C GLN A 8 -21.04 -9.27 0.26
N LEU A 9 -21.20 -10.38 -0.48
CA LEU A 9 -20.70 -10.50 -1.84
C LEU A 9 -21.40 -9.51 -2.78
N GLN A 10 -22.72 -9.38 -2.68
CA GLN A 10 -23.49 -8.40 -3.45
C GLN A 10 -23.05 -6.97 -3.12
N LYS A 11 -22.91 -6.63 -1.84
CA LYS A 11 -22.42 -5.32 -1.41
C LYS A 11 -21.03 -5.01 -1.97
N PHE A 12 -20.11 -5.99 -1.95
CA PHE A 12 -18.78 -5.83 -2.53
C PHE A 12 -18.84 -5.55 -4.04
N GLN A 13 -19.75 -6.20 -4.76
CA GLN A 13 -19.96 -5.99 -6.20
C GLN A 13 -20.61 -4.64 -6.52
N GLU A 14 -21.50 -4.15 -5.67
CA GLU A 14 -22.18 -2.85 -5.85
C GLU A 14 -21.24 -1.69 -5.51
N ASP A 15 -20.57 -1.76 -4.36
CA ASP A 15 -19.76 -0.66 -3.84
C ASP A 15 -18.32 -0.67 -4.41
N GLY A 16 -17.78 -1.84 -4.75
CA GLY A 16 -16.38 -2.03 -5.15
C GLY A 16 -15.40 -2.16 -3.98
N PHE A 17 -15.90 -2.11 -2.75
CA PHE A 17 -15.16 -2.37 -1.52
C PHE A 17 -16.08 -3.01 -0.47
N LEU A 18 -15.50 -3.63 0.55
CA LEU A 18 -16.24 -4.24 1.65
C LEU A 18 -15.41 -4.15 2.93
N VAL A 19 -16.04 -3.73 4.03
CA VAL A 19 -15.43 -3.76 5.36
C VAL A 19 -15.84 -5.06 6.05
N LEU A 20 -14.85 -5.77 6.58
CA LEU A 20 -15.01 -6.98 7.37
C LEU A 20 -14.37 -6.76 8.73
N ASP A 21 -15.18 -6.40 9.72
CA ASP A 21 -14.71 -6.25 11.09
C ASP A 21 -14.27 -7.60 11.68
N GLU A 22 -13.31 -7.55 12.61
CA GLU A 22 -12.80 -8.72 13.34
C GLU A 22 -12.27 -9.87 12.45
N PHE A 23 -11.77 -9.55 11.25
CA PHE A 23 -11.23 -10.57 10.35
C PHE A 23 -9.98 -11.26 10.94
N LEU A 24 -9.05 -10.46 11.45
CA LEU A 24 -7.92 -10.94 12.25
C LEU A 24 -8.20 -10.75 13.74
N SER A 25 -7.64 -11.64 14.54
CA SER A 25 -7.63 -11.51 16.00
C SER A 25 -6.64 -10.43 16.45
N ALA A 26 -6.83 -9.90 17.66
CA ALA A 26 -5.90 -8.95 18.26
C ALA A 26 -4.46 -9.50 18.33
N ASP A 27 -4.29 -10.78 18.65
CA ASP A 27 -2.97 -11.43 18.72
C ASP A 27 -2.29 -11.51 17.35
N GLU A 28 -3.03 -11.78 16.27
CA GLU A 28 -2.51 -11.74 14.91
C GLU A 28 -2.02 -10.34 14.54
N CYS A 29 -2.80 -9.30 14.89
CA CYS A 29 -2.41 -7.90 14.66
C CYS A 29 -1.17 -7.53 15.48
N VAL A 30 -1.12 -7.87 16.77
CA VAL A 30 0.02 -7.60 17.65
C VAL A 30 1.28 -8.31 17.14
N ALA A 31 1.19 -9.54 16.66
CA ALA A 31 2.32 -10.26 16.08
C ALA A 31 2.89 -9.53 14.85
N MET A 32 2.03 -9.01 13.97
CA MET A 32 2.46 -8.22 12.80
C MET A 32 3.10 -6.88 13.22
N GLN A 33 2.54 -6.21 14.22
CA GLN A 33 3.08 -4.95 14.76
C GLN A 33 4.44 -5.15 15.45
N GLN A 34 4.57 -6.18 16.28
CA GLN A 34 5.85 -6.51 16.91
C GLN A 34 6.90 -6.81 15.84
N ARG A 35 6.53 -7.62 14.83
CA ARG A 35 7.45 -8.00 13.78
C ARG A 35 7.91 -6.82 12.93
N ILE A 36 7.01 -5.88 12.62
CA ILE A 36 7.42 -4.67 11.89
C ILE A 36 8.36 -3.81 12.74
N GLY A 37 8.13 -3.72 14.05
CA GLY A 37 9.02 -3.02 14.98
C GLY A 37 10.43 -3.60 14.97
N GLU A 38 10.56 -4.93 14.97
CA GLU A 38 11.86 -5.61 14.84
C GLU A 38 12.54 -5.33 13.50
N LEU A 39 11.79 -5.34 12.39
CA LEU A 39 12.33 -5.05 11.06
C LEU A 39 12.85 -3.62 10.97
N VAL A 40 12.11 -2.66 11.54
CA VAL A 40 12.50 -1.25 11.58
C VAL A 40 13.73 -1.04 12.48
N ALA A 41 13.78 -1.68 13.65
CA ALA A 41 14.91 -1.56 14.57
C ALA A 41 16.23 -2.10 13.97
N ASN A 42 16.14 -3.07 13.06
CA ASN A 42 17.28 -3.68 12.38
C ASN A 42 17.42 -3.19 10.92
N MET A 43 16.77 -2.09 10.54
CA MET A 43 16.83 -1.65 9.15
C MET A 43 18.23 -1.17 8.79
N ASP A 44 18.72 -1.64 7.64
CA ASP A 44 19.91 -1.11 7.01
C ASP A 44 19.53 -0.51 5.65
N VAL A 45 19.39 0.81 5.62
CA VAL A 45 19.08 1.55 4.41
C VAL A 45 20.33 2.24 3.91
N PRO A 46 20.80 1.96 2.68
CA PRO A 46 21.96 2.64 2.10
C PRO A 46 21.81 4.16 2.12
N LEU A 47 22.89 4.89 2.39
CA LEU A 47 22.86 6.35 2.51
C LEU A 47 22.29 7.04 1.24
N HIS A 48 22.60 6.50 0.06
CA HIS A 48 22.07 7.03 -1.21
C HIS A 48 20.56 6.84 -1.39
N CYS A 49 19.90 6.05 -0.53
CA CYS A 49 18.43 5.92 -0.48
C CYS A 49 17.80 6.85 0.57
N ARG A 50 18.61 7.49 1.42
CA ARG A 50 18.20 8.45 2.47
C ARG A 50 18.28 9.88 1.92
N THR A 51 17.46 10.21 0.92
CA THR A 51 17.62 11.46 0.17
C THR A 51 16.54 12.50 0.50
N ILE A 52 16.92 13.78 0.49
CA ILE A 52 15.97 14.89 0.41
C ILE A 52 15.63 15.16 -1.07
N PHE A 53 14.39 15.58 -1.31
CA PHE A 53 14.04 16.35 -2.49
C PHE A 53 14.81 17.70 -2.53
N SER A 54 15.75 17.87 -3.46
CA SER A 54 16.51 19.12 -3.69
C SER A 54 16.61 19.40 -5.19
N THR A 55 16.42 20.67 -5.57
CA THR A 55 16.22 21.10 -6.97
C THR A 55 17.49 21.22 -7.82
N GLN A 56 18.70 21.10 -7.25
CA GLN A 56 19.96 21.37 -7.97
C GLN A 56 20.72 20.10 -8.44
N ASP A 57 20.45 18.94 -7.84
CA ASP A 57 21.18 17.66 -8.06
C ASP A 57 20.24 16.49 -8.43
N GLU A 58 19.04 16.81 -8.94
CA GLU A 58 17.94 15.85 -9.07
C GLU A 58 18.29 14.62 -9.91
N GLN A 59 19.09 14.72 -10.97
CA GLN A 59 19.15 13.62 -11.95
C GLN A 59 19.77 12.33 -11.39
N LEU A 60 20.92 12.38 -10.73
CA LEU A 60 21.61 11.18 -10.23
C LEU A 60 21.00 10.65 -8.92
N LYS A 61 20.67 11.54 -7.96
CA LYS A 61 20.08 11.15 -6.66
C LYS A 61 18.67 10.61 -6.79
N VAL A 62 17.90 11.12 -7.76
CA VAL A 62 16.58 10.58 -8.07
C VAL A 62 16.69 9.25 -8.83
N LEU A 63 17.75 9.01 -9.62
CA LEU A 63 17.97 7.72 -10.29
C LEU A 63 18.27 6.58 -9.30
N ASP A 64 19.09 6.80 -8.27
CA ASP A 64 19.43 5.75 -7.28
C ASP A 64 18.26 5.41 -6.34
N ASN A 65 17.52 6.42 -5.85
CA ASN A 65 16.30 6.17 -5.07
C ASN A 65 15.21 5.51 -5.95
N ARG A 66 15.17 5.84 -7.25
CA ARG A 66 14.31 5.15 -8.22
C ARG A 66 14.73 3.70 -8.45
N ASP A 67 16.01 3.36 -8.53
CA ASP A 67 16.45 1.96 -8.65
C ASP A 67 16.12 1.16 -7.38
N TYR A 68 16.28 1.79 -6.21
CA TYR A 68 15.85 1.22 -4.94
C TYR A 68 14.34 0.94 -4.90
N PHE A 69 13.50 1.81 -5.45
CA PHE A 69 12.08 1.49 -5.61
C PHE A 69 11.87 0.42 -6.70
N TRP A 70 12.53 0.55 -7.84
CA TRP A 70 12.28 -0.28 -9.02
C TRP A 70 12.58 -1.76 -8.78
N ASN A 71 13.67 -2.06 -8.07
CA ASN A 71 14.11 -3.42 -7.76
C ASN A 71 13.60 -3.90 -6.38
N SER A 72 12.54 -3.29 -5.85
CA SER A 72 11.97 -3.66 -4.54
C SER A 72 10.87 -4.71 -4.60
N GLY A 73 10.40 -5.08 -5.79
CA GLY A 73 9.25 -5.96 -6.01
C GLY A 73 9.37 -7.32 -5.31
N ASP A 74 10.59 -7.83 -5.16
CA ASP A 74 10.95 -9.11 -4.55
C ASP A 74 11.88 -8.91 -3.33
N LYS A 75 11.73 -7.79 -2.62
CA LYS A 75 12.52 -7.43 -1.43
C LYS A 75 11.65 -6.89 -0.30
N ILE A 76 12.22 -6.80 0.90
CA ILE A 76 11.71 -6.00 2.01
C ILE A 76 12.60 -4.76 2.08
N ARG A 77 12.06 -3.62 1.66
CA ARG A 77 12.73 -2.31 1.56
C ARG A 77 11.89 -1.24 2.26
N PHE A 78 12.57 -0.19 2.70
CA PHE A 78 11.99 0.87 3.54
C PHE A 78 11.86 2.16 2.73
N PHE A 79 10.69 2.79 2.82
CA PHE A 79 10.39 4.04 2.15
C PHE A 79 9.94 5.06 3.19
N PHE A 80 10.50 6.26 3.12
CA PHE A 80 10.43 7.25 4.19
C PHE A 80 9.48 8.39 3.87
N GLU A 81 8.99 9.06 4.90
CA GLU A 81 8.23 10.30 4.78
C GLU A 81 9.07 11.41 4.14
N LYS A 82 8.40 12.36 3.48
CA LYS A 82 9.11 13.51 2.88
C LYS A 82 9.65 14.41 4.00
N GLY A 83 10.89 14.87 3.85
CA GLY A 83 11.49 15.85 4.75
C GLY A 83 11.97 15.31 6.09
N VAL A 84 12.16 13.99 6.21
CA VAL A 84 12.72 13.36 7.43
C VAL A 84 14.25 13.23 7.43
N PHE A 85 14.90 13.66 6.34
CA PHE A 85 16.35 13.68 6.19
C PHE A 85 16.86 15.12 6.14
N ASP A 86 18.09 15.33 6.61
CA ASP A 86 18.84 16.58 6.45
C ASP A 86 19.69 16.57 5.15
N GLU A 87 20.40 17.67 4.87
CA GLU A 87 21.21 17.82 3.65
C GLU A 87 22.31 16.76 3.48
N LYS A 88 22.67 16.06 4.57
CA LYS A 88 23.67 14.99 4.60
C LYS A 88 23.03 13.60 4.47
N GLY A 89 21.71 13.50 4.50
CA GLY A 89 20.97 12.23 4.52
C GLY A 89 20.83 11.63 5.92
N ASP A 90 21.14 12.41 6.97
CA ASP A 90 20.94 12.02 8.36
C ASP A 90 19.48 12.21 8.76
N PHE A 91 18.99 11.34 9.65
CA PHE A 91 17.61 11.38 10.12
C PHE A 91 17.36 12.60 11.03
N LEU A 92 16.37 13.43 10.67
CA LEU A 92 15.90 14.55 11.47
C LEU A 92 14.98 14.11 12.61
N VAL A 93 14.30 12.97 12.44
CA VAL A 93 13.45 12.33 13.43
C VAL A 93 13.86 10.86 13.56
N PRO A 94 13.63 10.19 14.70
CA PRO A 94 14.05 8.81 14.87
C PRO A 94 13.65 7.92 13.68
N PRO A 95 14.54 7.06 13.18
CA PRO A 95 14.29 6.31 11.94
C PRO A 95 12.96 5.53 11.97
N GLU A 96 12.58 4.98 13.13
CA GLU A 96 11.33 4.27 13.36
C GLU A 96 10.06 5.13 13.25
N LYS A 97 10.21 6.46 13.37
CA LYS A 97 9.15 7.46 13.15
C LYS A 97 9.22 8.10 11.76
N SER A 98 10.22 7.72 10.96
CA SER A 98 10.48 8.29 9.63
C SER A 98 9.93 7.41 8.50
N VAL A 99 9.69 6.13 8.77
CA VAL A 99 9.23 5.18 7.74
C VAL A 99 7.76 5.47 7.40
N ASN A 100 7.48 5.68 6.11
CA ASN A 100 6.13 5.77 5.55
C ASN A 100 5.59 4.38 5.21
N LYS A 101 6.40 3.52 4.58
CA LYS A 101 6.00 2.15 4.25
C LYS A 101 7.17 1.19 4.13
N ILE A 102 6.87 -0.10 4.24
CA ILE A 102 7.79 -1.20 3.95
C ILE A 102 7.18 -2.07 2.86
N GLY A 103 7.96 -2.44 1.84
CA GLY A 103 7.48 -3.22 0.70
C GLY A 103 8.62 -3.80 -0.14
N HIS A 104 8.36 -4.64 -1.15
CA HIS A 104 7.04 -5.04 -1.63
C HIS A 104 6.76 -6.56 -1.47
N ALA A 105 7.64 -7.29 -0.78
CA ALA A 105 7.60 -8.75 -0.65
C ALA A 105 7.63 -9.28 0.80
N LEU A 106 7.03 -8.54 1.75
CA LEU A 106 6.79 -9.03 3.12
C LEU A 106 6.08 -10.39 3.12
N HIS A 107 5.06 -10.57 2.28
CA HIS A 107 4.31 -11.82 2.12
C HIS A 107 5.18 -13.03 1.71
N ALA A 108 6.35 -12.80 1.12
CA ALA A 108 7.23 -13.87 0.64
C ALA A 108 8.39 -14.12 1.60
N HIS A 109 9.01 -13.06 2.11
CA HIS A 109 10.28 -13.14 2.83
C HIS A 109 10.17 -13.01 4.35
N ASP A 110 9.06 -12.52 4.88
CA ASP A 110 8.85 -12.47 6.33
C ASP A 110 7.89 -13.58 6.79
N PRO A 111 8.29 -14.45 7.74
CA PRO A 111 7.44 -15.56 8.20
C PRO A 111 6.09 -15.14 8.78
N VAL A 112 6.01 -14.03 9.51
CA VAL A 112 4.78 -13.57 10.15
C VAL A 112 3.80 -13.08 9.09
N PHE A 113 4.25 -12.20 8.20
CA PHE A 113 3.41 -11.67 7.11
C PHE A 113 3.01 -12.78 6.14
N ARG A 114 3.93 -13.69 5.79
CA ARG A 114 3.63 -14.86 4.95
C ARG A 114 2.54 -15.75 5.57
N SER A 115 2.63 -16.01 6.88
CA SER A 115 1.63 -16.81 7.60
C SER A 115 0.24 -16.18 7.55
N VAL A 116 0.14 -14.87 7.79
CA VAL A 116 -1.14 -14.15 7.72
C VAL A 116 -1.69 -14.10 6.29
N THR A 117 -0.85 -13.75 5.31
CA THR A 117 -1.24 -13.66 3.89
C THR A 117 -1.77 -14.99 3.35
N HIS A 118 -1.18 -16.11 3.76
CA HIS A 118 -1.60 -17.45 3.32
C HIS A 118 -2.47 -18.19 4.34
N SER A 119 -2.99 -17.48 5.36
CA SER A 119 -3.81 -18.09 6.40
C SER A 119 -5.07 -18.74 5.83
N PRO A 120 -5.65 -19.76 6.51
CA PRO A 120 -6.93 -20.35 6.12
C PRO A 120 -8.06 -19.31 5.96
N LYS A 121 -8.02 -18.22 6.75
CA LYS A 121 -8.99 -17.12 6.66
C LYS A 121 -8.92 -16.40 5.31
N VAL A 122 -7.73 -15.99 4.89
CA VAL A 122 -7.53 -15.31 3.60
C VAL A 122 -7.83 -16.25 2.43
N GLN A 123 -7.45 -17.53 2.53
CA GLN A 123 -7.78 -18.52 1.50
C GLN A 123 -9.29 -18.74 1.37
N ALA A 124 -10.03 -18.78 2.48
CA ALA A 124 -11.49 -18.90 2.47
C ALA A 124 -12.15 -17.66 1.86
N LEU A 125 -11.68 -16.47 2.21
CA LEU A 125 -12.14 -15.21 1.62
C LEU A 125 -11.93 -15.21 0.10
N ALA A 126 -10.73 -15.53 -0.37
CA ALA A 126 -10.41 -15.60 -1.79
C ALA A 126 -11.30 -16.61 -2.55
N LYS A 127 -11.56 -17.78 -1.95
CA LYS A 127 -12.49 -18.79 -2.52
C LYS A 127 -13.91 -18.25 -2.60
N SER A 128 -14.40 -17.56 -1.57
CA SER A 128 -15.76 -17.00 -1.56
C SER A 128 -15.98 -15.89 -2.59
N LEU A 129 -14.90 -15.18 -2.94
CA LEU A 129 -14.87 -14.19 -4.02
C LEU A 129 -14.70 -14.83 -5.42
N GLY A 130 -14.58 -16.15 -5.50
CA GLY A 130 -14.47 -16.88 -6.77
C GLY A 130 -13.11 -16.80 -7.45
N LEU A 131 -12.04 -16.44 -6.73
CA LEU A 131 -10.68 -16.40 -7.30
C LEU A 131 -10.23 -17.82 -7.64
N GLN A 132 -9.89 -18.05 -8.91
CA GLN A 132 -9.56 -19.38 -9.43
C GLN A 132 -8.08 -19.74 -9.18
N MET A 133 -7.16 -18.87 -9.59
CA MET A 133 -5.72 -19.02 -9.39
C MET A 133 -5.13 -17.73 -8.79
N PRO A 134 -5.47 -17.39 -7.53
CA PRO A 134 -4.96 -16.20 -6.90
C PRO A 134 -3.44 -16.29 -6.71
N VAL A 135 -2.74 -15.21 -7.07
CA VAL A 135 -1.31 -15.01 -6.79
C VAL A 135 -1.12 -13.69 -6.04
N VAL A 136 -0.15 -13.63 -5.14
CA VAL A 136 0.19 -12.40 -4.42
C VAL A 136 1.23 -11.65 -5.23
N VAL A 137 0.86 -10.50 -5.78
CA VAL A 137 1.75 -9.70 -6.64
C VAL A 137 2.54 -8.64 -5.87
N GLN A 138 2.04 -8.25 -4.69
CA GLN A 138 2.62 -7.20 -3.86
C GLN A 138 2.07 -7.27 -2.44
N SER A 139 2.89 -6.92 -1.44
CA SER A 139 2.46 -6.65 -0.06
C SER A 139 3.21 -5.45 0.50
N MET A 140 2.53 -4.59 1.23
CA MET A 140 3.14 -3.46 1.91
C MET A 140 2.64 -3.35 3.35
N TYR A 141 3.50 -2.86 4.23
CA TYR A 141 3.09 -2.30 5.53
C TYR A 141 3.08 -0.78 5.41
N ILE A 142 1.96 -0.13 5.72
CA ILE A 142 1.81 1.31 5.62
C ILE A 142 1.77 1.89 7.03
N PHE A 143 2.70 2.78 7.33
CA PHE A 143 2.67 3.60 8.53
C PHE A 143 1.88 4.88 8.24
N LYS A 144 1.12 5.32 9.24
CA LYS A 144 0.54 6.66 9.30
C LYS A 144 1.13 7.37 10.50
N GLN A 145 2.39 7.78 10.34
CA GLN A 145 3.15 8.39 11.43
C GLN A 145 2.38 9.61 11.99
N PRO A 146 2.22 9.74 13.32
CA PRO A 146 1.51 10.86 13.91
C PRO A 146 2.11 12.20 13.42
N HIS A 147 1.25 13.12 12.98
CA HIS A 147 1.60 14.47 12.48
C HIS A 147 2.45 14.55 11.20
N LEU A 148 3.06 13.44 10.76
CA LEU A 148 3.92 13.38 9.56
C LEU A 148 3.31 12.57 8.42
N GLY A 149 2.42 11.62 8.73
CA GLY A 149 1.91 10.63 7.80
C GLY A 149 1.32 11.25 6.54
N GLY A 150 2.01 11.08 5.41
CA GLY A 150 1.64 11.72 4.15
C GLY A 150 0.22 11.35 3.68
N GLU A 151 -0.50 12.33 3.15
CA GLU A 151 -1.78 12.10 2.47
C GLU A 151 -1.57 11.17 1.25
N VAL A 152 -2.51 10.24 1.06
CA VAL A 152 -2.59 9.45 -0.17
C VAL A 152 -3.73 10.02 -0.99
N THR A 153 -3.39 10.66 -2.11
CA THR A 153 -4.37 11.25 -3.03
C THR A 153 -5.27 10.17 -3.66
N PRO A 154 -6.50 10.52 -4.09
CA PRO A 154 -7.37 9.59 -4.80
C PRO A 154 -6.68 8.90 -5.97
N HIS A 155 -6.86 7.58 -6.07
CA HIS A 155 -6.30 6.74 -7.13
C HIS A 155 -7.06 5.41 -7.23
N GLN A 156 -6.76 4.64 -8.28
CA GLN A 156 -7.17 3.23 -8.43
C GLN A 156 -5.91 2.36 -8.48
N ASP A 157 -5.87 1.22 -7.77
CA ASP A 157 -4.69 0.34 -7.76
C ASP A 157 -4.29 -0.14 -9.15
N ALA A 158 -5.27 -0.39 -10.03
CA ALA A 158 -5.05 -0.79 -11.42
C ALA A 158 -4.34 0.31 -12.27
N THR A 159 -4.21 1.54 -11.78
CA THR A 159 -3.30 2.54 -12.36
C THR A 159 -1.84 2.11 -12.26
N PHE A 160 -1.47 1.39 -11.19
CA PHE A 160 -0.10 0.96 -10.91
C PHE A 160 0.10 -0.53 -11.22
N LEU A 161 -0.90 -1.37 -10.95
CA LEU A 161 -0.88 -2.83 -11.13
C LEU A 161 -1.90 -3.23 -12.20
N TYR A 162 -1.64 -2.80 -13.43
CA TYR A 162 -2.56 -3.00 -14.55
C TYR A 162 -2.57 -4.44 -15.07
N THR A 163 -3.75 -4.95 -15.45
CA THR A 163 -3.95 -6.27 -16.08
C THR A 163 -4.85 -6.17 -17.30
N GLU A 164 -4.69 -7.11 -18.24
CA GLU A 164 -5.61 -7.29 -19.37
C GLU A 164 -6.26 -8.68 -19.30
N PRO A 165 -7.60 -8.78 -19.14
CA PRO A 165 -8.55 -7.70 -18.89
C PRO A 165 -8.40 -7.07 -17.48
N LEU A 166 -9.07 -5.94 -17.25
CA LEU A 166 -9.28 -5.37 -15.91
C LEU A 166 -10.18 -6.28 -15.04
N GLY A 167 -10.32 -5.95 -13.76
CA GLY A 167 -11.13 -6.73 -12.81
C GLY A 167 -10.47 -8.05 -12.38
N ARG A 168 -9.14 -8.15 -12.50
CA ARG A 168 -8.34 -9.31 -12.08
C ARG A 168 -7.46 -9.04 -10.86
N LEU A 169 -7.43 -7.79 -10.38
CA LEU A 169 -6.70 -7.35 -9.21
C LEU A 169 -7.67 -7.12 -8.05
N LEU A 170 -7.29 -7.55 -6.85
CA LEU A 170 -8.01 -7.32 -5.61
C LEU A 170 -7.03 -6.83 -4.55
N GLY A 171 -7.37 -5.73 -3.87
CA GLY A 171 -6.67 -5.26 -2.67
C GLY A 171 -7.26 -5.88 -1.41
N ILE A 172 -6.40 -6.34 -0.49
CA ILE A 172 -6.77 -6.69 0.88
C ILE A 172 -6.02 -5.74 1.80
N TRP A 173 -6.75 -4.88 2.48
CA TRP A 173 -6.22 -3.96 3.47
C TRP A 173 -6.63 -4.41 4.87
N ILE A 174 -5.67 -4.46 5.79
CA ILE A 174 -5.84 -4.97 7.15
C ILE A 174 -5.47 -3.85 8.12
N ALA A 175 -6.42 -3.45 8.95
CA ALA A 175 -6.18 -2.54 10.08
C ALA A 175 -5.39 -3.28 11.17
N LEU A 176 -4.18 -2.81 11.47
CA LEU A 176 -3.38 -3.31 12.61
C LEU A 176 -3.58 -2.47 13.87
N GLU A 177 -4.06 -1.24 13.68
CA GLU A 177 -4.51 -0.29 14.70
C GLU A 177 -5.88 0.25 14.26
N ASP A 178 -6.62 0.85 15.19
CA ASP A 178 -7.87 1.54 14.87
C ASP A 178 -7.62 2.58 13.77
N ALA A 179 -8.40 2.52 12.70
CA ALA A 179 -8.42 3.51 11.64
C ALA A 179 -9.66 4.39 11.83
N THR A 180 -9.44 5.64 12.23
CA THR A 180 -10.46 6.64 12.52
C THR A 180 -10.37 7.81 11.54
N LEU A 181 -11.35 8.71 11.59
CA LEU A 181 -11.33 9.92 10.76
C LEU A 181 -10.10 10.80 11.07
N GLU A 182 -9.69 10.81 12.33
CA GLU A 182 -8.64 11.67 12.87
C GLU A 182 -7.24 11.16 12.55
N ASN A 183 -7.05 9.86 12.34
CA ASN A 183 -5.75 9.25 12.05
C ASN A 183 -5.61 8.72 10.61
N GLY A 184 -6.60 9.03 9.75
CA GLY A 184 -6.51 8.80 8.31
C GLY A 184 -7.03 7.45 7.85
N CYS A 185 -8.24 7.06 8.29
CA CYS A 185 -8.97 5.94 7.69
C CYS A 185 -9.13 6.09 6.17
N LEU A 186 -9.44 5.00 5.49
CA LEU A 186 -9.65 5.01 4.05
C LEU A 186 -10.98 5.70 3.68
N TRP A 187 -11.01 6.26 2.48
CA TRP A 187 -12.20 6.87 1.87
C TRP A 187 -12.39 6.30 0.47
N PHE A 188 -13.63 5.98 0.11
CA PHE A 188 -13.96 5.38 -1.19
C PHE A 188 -15.13 6.11 -1.83
N ILE A 189 -15.24 6.03 -3.16
CA ILE A 189 -16.46 6.40 -3.89
C ILE A 189 -17.19 5.09 -4.24
N PRO A 190 -18.33 4.77 -3.60
CA PRO A 190 -19.08 3.55 -3.91
C PRO A 190 -19.45 3.48 -5.39
N GLY A 191 -19.25 2.32 -6.02
CA GLY A 191 -19.58 2.08 -7.43
C GLY A 191 -18.57 2.63 -8.45
N SER A 192 -17.50 3.31 -8.01
CA SER A 192 -16.53 3.94 -8.94
C SER A 192 -15.65 2.97 -9.73
N HIS A 193 -15.74 1.67 -9.45
CA HIS A 193 -14.89 0.61 -10.00
C HIS A 193 -15.36 0.07 -11.37
N THR A 194 -16.48 0.56 -11.91
CA THR A 194 -17.19 -0.03 -13.06
C THR A 194 -16.80 0.56 -14.42
N SER A 195 -16.03 1.66 -14.45
CA SER A 195 -15.70 2.41 -15.67
C SER A 195 -14.23 2.32 -16.08
N GLY A 196 -13.52 1.28 -15.64
CA GLY A 196 -12.09 1.09 -15.93
C GLY A 196 -11.19 2.07 -15.16
N VAL A 197 -10.01 2.37 -15.71
CA VAL A 197 -9.05 3.33 -15.16
C VAL A 197 -8.78 4.47 -16.13
N SER A 198 -8.74 5.70 -15.63
CA SER A 198 -8.48 6.91 -16.43
C SER A 198 -6.98 7.23 -16.60
N ARG A 199 -6.14 6.61 -15.77
CA ARG A 199 -4.69 6.84 -15.74
C ARG A 199 -3.94 5.53 -15.49
N ARG A 200 -2.79 5.36 -16.14
CA ARG A 200 -1.86 4.23 -15.94
C ARG A 200 -0.43 4.72 -15.80
N LEU A 201 0.31 4.21 -14.82
CA LEU A 201 1.75 4.36 -14.74
C LEU A 201 2.38 3.36 -15.73
N ILE A 202 3.17 3.86 -16.67
CA ILE A 202 3.87 3.04 -17.66
C ILE A 202 5.37 3.30 -17.60
N ARG A 203 6.16 2.33 -18.06
CA ARG A 203 7.58 2.57 -18.34
C ARG A 203 7.69 3.46 -19.57
N ALA A 204 8.50 4.51 -19.45
CA ALA A 204 8.88 5.34 -20.57
C ALA A 204 9.86 4.59 -21.51
N PRO A 205 10.04 5.02 -22.76
CA PRO A 205 11.02 4.44 -23.68
C PRO A 205 12.42 4.40 -23.07
N ALA A 206 13.22 3.40 -23.46
CA ALA A 206 14.61 3.27 -22.99
C ALA A 206 15.40 4.58 -23.20
N GLY A 207 16.11 5.03 -22.16
CA GLY A 207 16.84 6.30 -22.15
C GLY A 207 16.01 7.53 -21.78
N SER A 208 14.71 7.39 -21.52
CA SER A 208 13.87 8.52 -21.06
C SER A 208 14.14 8.86 -19.60
N ILE A 209 14.12 10.17 -19.28
CA ILE A 209 14.15 10.69 -17.92
C ILE A 209 12.94 11.63 -17.78
N PRO A 210 11.90 11.29 -16.98
CA PRO A 210 11.78 10.10 -16.13
C PRO A 210 11.59 8.78 -16.89
N VAL A 211 12.01 7.66 -16.27
CA VAL A 211 11.87 6.29 -16.80
C VAL A 211 10.43 5.74 -16.74
N THR A 212 9.52 6.53 -16.16
CA THR A 212 8.08 6.25 -16.13
C THR A 212 7.31 7.48 -16.55
N SER A 213 6.16 7.27 -17.19
CA SER A 213 5.20 8.32 -17.49
C SER A 213 3.79 7.85 -17.14
N PHE A 214 2.86 8.80 -17.06
CA PHE A 214 1.45 8.47 -16.96
C PHE A 214 0.83 8.52 -18.35
N LEU A 215 0.14 7.44 -18.72
CA LEU A 215 -0.80 7.42 -19.82
C LEU A 215 -2.18 7.79 -19.26
N GLY A 216 -2.78 8.85 -19.79
CA GLY A 216 -4.03 9.42 -19.26
C GLY A 216 -3.82 10.31 -18.03
N SER A 217 -4.92 10.73 -17.41
CA SER A 217 -4.92 11.65 -16.27
C SER A 217 -5.95 11.24 -15.22
N GLU A 218 -5.69 11.60 -13.96
CA GLU A 218 -6.67 11.40 -12.90
C GLU A 218 -7.76 12.45 -13.04
N PRO A 219 -9.05 12.08 -13.20
CA PRO A 219 -10.11 13.04 -13.24
C PRO A 219 -10.28 13.69 -11.86
N ALA A 220 -10.60 14.98 -11.84
CA ALA A 220 -11.08 15.63 -10.63
C ALA A 220 -12.37 14.92 -10.16
N ARG A 221 -12.39 14.51 -8.89
CA ARG A 221 -13.57 13.90 -8.25
C ARG A 221 -14.16 14.90 -7.28
N ASP A 222 -15.49 14.93 -7.20
CA ASP A 222 -16.16 15.68 -6.16
C ASP A 222 -15.91 15.02 -4.80
N ASN A 223 -15.35 15.78 -3.86
CA ASN A 223 -15.04 15.31 -2.51
C ASN A 223 -16.28 14.84 -1.75
N SER A 224 -17.48 15.35 -2.09
CA SER A 224 -18.74 14.94 -1.47
C SER A 224 -19.14 13.48 -1.78
N LEU A 225 -18.54 12.87 -2.81
CA LEU A 225 -18.82 11.48 -3.20
C LEU A 225 -18.03 10.46 -2.37
N PHE A 226 -17.00 10.90 -1.64
CA PHE A 226 -16.18 10.02 -0.83
C PHE A 226 -16.87 9.70 0.49
N VAL A 227 -16.97 8.41 0.81
CA VAL A 227 -17.47 7.91 2.08
C VAL A 227 -16.29 7.41 2.92
N PRO A 228 -16.18 7.81 4.21
CA PRO A 228 -15.14 7.31 5.09
C PRO A 228 -15.45 5.87 5.50
N THR A 229 -14.38 5.09 5.71
CA THR A 229 -14.46 3.68 6.12
C THR A 229 -13.58 3.45 7.34
N PRO A 230 -14.00 3.97 8.52
CA PRO A 230 -13.28 3.69 9.76
C PRO A 230 -13.37 2.21 10.10
N VAL A 231 -12.32 1.67 10.70
CA VAL A 231 -12.23 0.27 11.13
C VAL A 231 -11.70 0.27 12.56
N ARG A 232 -12.40 -0.40 13.47
CA ARG A 232 -11.98 -0.55 14.87
C ARG A 232 -11.52 -1.97 15.12
N ARG A 233 -10.50 -2.11 15.96
CA ARG A 233 -10.10 -3.37 16.56
C ARG A 233 -10.91 -3.53 17.84
N GLU A 234 -11.95 -4.36 17.79
CA GLU A 234 -12.63 -4.82 19.01
C GLU A 234 -11.80 -5.91 19.74
#